data_AF-W9CMK6-F1
#
_entry.id   AF-W9CMK6-F1
#
_cell.length_a   1.000
_cell.length_b   1.000
_cell.length_c   1.000
_cell.angle_alpha   90.00
_cell.angle_beta   90.00
_cell.angle_gamma   90.00
#
_symmetry.space_group_name_H-M   'P 1'
#
loop_
_entity.id
_entity.type
_entity.pdbx_description
1 polymer ?
#
loop_
_entity_poly.entity_id
_entity_poly.type
_entity_poly.pdbx_seq_one_letter_code
_entity_poly.pdbx_strand_id
1 'polypeptide(L)'
;MAITIPNTLKAAALKQIAFKCGVSTSGTKPILIQRLQDELPHITSPSTNTSSANPKPMRILSIDMGIRNFSFCLLELCLEKSSKKKLKPTIPSLQSWQKISLLPQTPPLASSDPGEKDKTPNGFTPAILSSAAYKLIRQTLLPLSPTHILIERQRFRSMGSKHILEWTIRVNMLESMLWATFKTLSEEKIWVGELIEIAPKKVGSFWVEEGGLGGEEDEKFKKVRTTKEVKARSKGAKIDLVRGWLDAGEKENGEQKNHPNEMVLIGSQQVQEVKERYTEKWDRKVGRTKGQKNKSKALSTASSTTSNTSKNKAEEKEIIIEKVEEMGKLDDLADCLLQGMAWLKWQENRKRALEEGVEVLLD
;
A
#
# COMPACT_ATOMS: atom_id res chain seq x y z
N MET A 1 17.72 24.42 -4.75
CA MET A 1 17.33 25.84 -4.64
C MET A 1 16.83 26.05 -3.23
N ALA A 2 17.21 27.15 -2.56
CA ALA A 2 16.67 27.44 -1.23
C ALA A 2 15.21 27.88 -1.37
N ILE A 3 14.29 27.16 -0.73
CA ILE A 3 12.87 27.52 -0.76
C ILE A 3 12.61 28.62 0.29
N THR A 4 11.88 29.66 -0.11
CA THR A 4 11.48 30.72 0.80
C THR A 4 10.10 30.41 1.36
N ILE A 5 9.97 30.39 2.69
CA ILE A 5 8.68 30.17 3.35
C ILE A 5 8.23 31.49 3.97
N PRO A 6 7.06 32.03 3.59
CA PRO A 6 6.59 33.30 4.13
C PRO A 6 6.33 33.22 5.63
N ASN A 7 6.89 34.17 6.38
CA ASN A 7 6.69 34.27 7.83
C ASN A 7 5.23 34.61 8.21
N THR A 8 4.43 35.10 7.27
CA THR A 8 3.00 35.40 7.42
C THR A 8 2.14 34.14 7.56
N LEU A 9 2.63 32.97 7.11
CA LEU A 9 1.87 31.72 7.19
C LEU A 9 1.60 31.31 8.64
N LYS A 10 0.33 31.00 8.93
CA LYS A 10 -0.09 30.47 10.23
C LYS A 10 0.40 29.02 10.40
N ALA A 11 0.52 28.56 11.64
CA ALA A 11 0.94 27.19 11.94
C ALA A 11 0.03 26.13 11.28
N ALA A 12 -1.26 26.41 11.10
CA ALA A 12 -2.18 25.52 10.38
C ALA A 12 -1.79 25.36 8.90
N ALA A 13 -1.52 26.46 8.20
CA ALA A 13 -1.08 26.46 6.80
C ALA A 13 0.25 25.70 6.63
N LEU A 14 1.22 25.93 7.54
CA LEU A 14 2.49 25.20 7.51
C LEU A 14 2.31 23.69 7.72
N LYS A 15 1.38 23.29 8.58
CA LYS A 15 1.04 21.87 8.77
C LYS A 15 0.37 21.28 7.53
N GLN A 16 -0.49 22.04 6.85
CA GLN A 16 -1.14 21.61 5.62
C GLN A 16 -0.12 21.44 4.48
N ILE A 17 0.80 22.39 4.30
CA ILE A 17 1.92 22.27 3.36
C ILE A 17 2.77 21.05 3.69
N ALA A 18 3.20 20.90 4.95
CA ALA A 18 4.00 19.76 5.38
C ALA A 18 3.27 18.43 5.11
N PHE A 19 1.97 18.37 5.38
CA PHE A 19 1.15 17.20 5.12
C PHE A 19 1.05 16.87 3.62
N LYS A 20 0.75 17.87 2.77
CA LYS A 20 0.67 17.72 1.31
C LYS A 20 2.02 17.34 0.67
N CYS A 21 3.14 17.58 1.35
CA CYS A 21 4.49 17.20 0.89
C CYS A 21 5.06 15.96 1.59
N GLY A 22 4.27 15.24 2.41
CA GLY A 22 4.74 14.07 3.16
C GLY A 22 5.73 14.37 4.28
N VAL A 23 5.94 15.64 4.64
CA VAL A 23 6.84 16.13 5.70
C VAL A 23 6.18 16.01 7.07
N SER A 24 6.96 15.88 8.16
CA SER A 24 6.37 15.78 9.51
C SER A 24 5.66 17.07 9.94
N THR A 25 4.42 16.94 10.42
CA THR A 25 3.57 18.06 10.89
C THR A 25 3.73 18.37 12.38
N SER A 26 4.63 17.69 13.09
CA SER A 26 4.86 17.87 14.53
C SER A 26 5.81 19.04 14.83
N GLY A 27 5.64 19.65 16.01
CA GLY A 27 6.51 20.71 16.50
C GLY A 27 5.90 22.11 16.43
N THR A 28 6.72 23.10 16.83
CA THR A 28 6.36 24.52 16.84
C THR A 28 6.48 25.12 15.43
N LYS A 29 5.93 26.33 15.23
CA LYS A 29 6.02 27.04 13.93
C LYS A 29 7.47 27.18 13.41
N PRO A 30 8.46 27.61 14.21
CA PRO A 30 9.86 27.68 13.75
C PRO A 30 10.42 26.32 13.31
N ILE A 31 10.12 25.25 14.06
CA ILE A 31 10.55 23.89 13.73
C ILE A 31 9.92 23.42 12.40
N LEU A 32 8.65 23.74 12.15
CA LEU A 32 7.98 23.41 10.90
C LEU A 32 8.57 24.16 9.71
N ILE A 33 8.87 25.46 9.87
CA ILE A 33 9.52 26.26 8.82
C ILE A 33 10.87 25.66 8.47
N GLN A 34 11.72 25.43 9.47
CA GLN A 34 13.05 24.85 9.26
C GLN A 34 12.94 23.49 8.55
N ARG A 35 12.07 22.60 9.02
CA ARG A 35 11.88 21.28 8.42
C ARG A 35 11.43 21.36 6.96
N LEU A 36 10.50 22.26 6.64
CA LEU A 36 10.05 22.46 5.26
C LEU A 36 11.19 23.01 4.39
N GLN A 37 12.02 23.91 4.91
CA GLN A 37 13.19 24.43 4.20
C GLN A 37 14.23 23.34 3.94
N ASP A 38 14.42 22.42 4.89
CA ASP A 38 15.36 21.32 4.76
C ASP A 38 14.81 20.23 3.82
N GLU A 39 13.56 19.79 3.98
CA GLU A 39 13.02 18.63 3.28
C GLU A 39 12.46 18.90 1.87
N LEU A 40 11.89 20.08 1.61
CA LEU A 40 11.27 20.35 0.30
C LEU A 40 12.27 20.37 -0.87
N PRO A 41 13.49 20.95 -0.72
CA PRO A 41 14.51 20.92 -1.78
C PRO A 41 14.98 19.52 -2.17
N HIS A 42 14.80 18.53 -1.28
CA HIS A 42 15.09 17.13 -1.56
C HIS A 42 13.94 16.52 -2.39
N ILE A 43 13.91 16.86 -3.68
CA ILE A 43 13.15 16.08 -4.66
C ILE A 43 13.99 14.86 -5.02
N THR A 44 13.43 13.69 -4.78
CA THR A 44 13.94 12.45 -5.34
C THR A 44 13.68 12.47 -6.84
N SER A 45 14.62 13.03 -7.61
CA SER A 45 14.51 13.09 -9.07
C SER A 45 14.88 11.74 -9.69
N PRO A 46 14.27 11.35 -10.81
CA PRO A 46 14.81 10.29 -11.64
C PRO A 46 16.27 10.62 -11.92
N SER A 47 17.19 9.68 -11.65
CA SER A 47 18.63 9.91 -11.73
C SER A 47 18.99 10.67 -13.01
N THR A 48 19.26 11.97 -12.88
CA THR A 48 19.84 12.78 -13.94
C THR A 48 21.35 12.52 -13.95
N ASN A 49 21.74 11.25 -14.10
CA ASN A 49 23.08 10.97 -14.62
C ASN A 49 23.01 11.29 -16.10
N THR A 50 23.41 12.52 -16.37
CA THR A 50 23.73 13.14 -17.65
C THR A 50 24.37 12.15 -18.62
N SER A 51 23.96 12.24 -19.89
CA SER A 51 24.57 11.65 -21.11
C SER A 51 24.01 10.33 -21.66
N SER A 52 22.95 9.75 -21.09
CA SER A 52 22.25 8.61 -21.72
C SER A 52 21.13 9.09 -22.66
N ALA A 53 21.13 8.64 -23.92
CA ALA A 53 20.07 8.92 -24.90
C ALA A 53 18.67 8.48 -24.42
N ASN A 54 18.60 7.49 -23.51
CA ASN A 54 17.38 6.95 -22.92
C ASN A 54 17.37 7.13 -21.39
N PRO A 55 16.51 8.00 -20.82
CA PRO A 55 16.36 8.09 -19.38
C PRO A 55 15.78 6.78 -18.84
N LYS A 56 16.42 6.21 -17.81
CA LYS A 56 15.93 4.98 -17.15
C LYS A 56 14.61 5.28 -16.43
N PRO A 57 13.59 4.40 -16.52
CA PRO A 57 12.32 4.62 -15.84
C PRO A 57 12.51 4.61 -14.31
N MET A 58 11.71 5.42 -13.60
CA MET A 58 11.63 5.31 -12.14
C MET A 58 10.77 4.10 -11.79
N ARG A 59 11.27 3.24 -10.89
CA ARG A 59 10.58 2.04 -10.44
C ARG A 59 10.46 2.10 -8.91
N ILE A 60 9.26 2.39 -8.43
CA ILE A 60 8.96 2.63 -7.02
C ILE A 60 8.29 1.39 -6.46
N LEU A 61 9.00 0.70 -5.58
CA LEU A 61 8.49 -0.44 -4.84
C LEU A 61 7.94 0.04 -3.50
N SER A 62 6.63 -0.03 -3.32
CA SER A 62 5.97 0.35 -2.06
C SER A 62 5.62 -0.89 -1.26
N ILE A 63 6.05 -0.93 0.01
CA ILE A 63 5.89 -2.07 0.91
C ILE A 63 4.96 -1.69 2.07
N ASP A 64 3.95 -2.52 2.30
CA ASP A 64 3.18 -2.58 3.55
C ASP A 64 3.63 -3.79 4.38
N MET A 65 4.08 -3.50 5.59
CA MET A 65 4.83 -4.44 6.43
C MET A 65 3.92 -5.49 7.07
N GLY A 66 4.30 -6.75 6.92
CA GLY A 66 3.65 -7.88 7.56
C GLY A 66 4.49 -9.15 7.46
N ILE A 67 4.34 -10.08 8.40
CA ILE A 67 5.05 -11.37 8.33
C ILE A 67 4.21 -12.41 7.57
N ARG A 68 2.90 -12.45 7.83
CA ARG A 68 1.94 -13.35 7.17
C ARG A 68 1.13 -12.68 6.06
N ASN A 69 1.26 -11.36 5.94
CA ASN A 69 0.48 -10.50 5.06
C ASN A 69 1.39 -9.44 4.40
N PHE A 70 2.64 -9.79 4.13
CA PHE A 70 3.60 -8.90 3.48
C PHE A 70 3.03 -8.50 2.12
N SER A 71 2.79 -7.21 1.92
CA SER A 71 2.15 -6.71 0.70
C SER A 71 3.03 -5.66 0.04
N PHE A 72 3.14 -5.72 -1.28
CA PHE A 72 3.94 -4.75 -2.02
C PHE A 72 3.36 -4.47 -3.40
N CYS A 73 3.69 -3.31 -3.94
CA CYS A 73 3.40 -2.96 -5.33
C CYS A 73 4.61 -2.28 -6.00
N LEU A 74 4.75 -2.47 -7.30
CA LEU A 74 5.77 -1.79 -8.11
C LEU A 74 5.08 -0.83 -9.09
N LEU A 75 5.34 0.46 -8.93
CA LEU A 75 4.91 1.53 -9.83
C LEU A 75 6.08 1.93 -10.73
N GLU A 76 5.86 1.95 -12.04
CA GLU A 76 6.85 2.38 -13.02
C GLU A 76 6.41 3.68 -13.70
N LEU A 77 7.30 4.67 -13.73
CA LEU A 77 7.09 5.95 -14.39
C LEU A 77 8.07 6.08 -15.55
N CYS A 78 7.51 6.14 -16.75
CA CYS A 78 8.25 6.47 -17.96
C CYS A 78 8.32 7.99 -18.11
N LEU A 79 9.52 8.52 -18.33
CA LEU A 79 9.72 9.95 -18.58
C LEU A 79 9.55 10.20 -20.08
N GLU A 80 8.40 10.71 -20.49
CA GLU A 80 8.22 11.17 -21.86
C GLU A 80 8.92 12.53 -22.06
N LYS A 81 9.84 12.59 -23.04
CA LYS A 81 10.39 13.85 -23.53
C LYS A 81 9.33 14.51 -24.41
N SER A 82 8.48 15.38 -23.84
CA SER A 82 7.64 16.24 -24.67
C SER A 82 8.51 17.26 -25.40
N SER A 83 8.28 17.45 -26.70
CA SER A 83 8.98 18.39 -27.60
C SER A 83 8.92 19.87 -27.17
N LYS A 84 8.28 20.18 -26.04
CA LYS A 84 8.19 21.51 -25.43
C LYS A 84 8.62 21.50 -23.96
N LYS A 85 9.91 21.32 -23.65
CA LYS A 85 10.64 21.63 -22.37
C LYS A 85 10.00 21.37 -20.98
N LYS A 86 8.78 20.84 -20.86
CA LYS A 86 8.08 20.50 -19.62
C LYS A 86 7.82 19.00 -19.64
N LEU A 87 8.42 18.28 -18.67
CA LEU A 87 8.02 16.91 -18.37
C LEU A 87 6.57 16.96 -17.87
N LYS A 88 5.64 16.34 -18.59
CA LYS A 88 4.32 16.05 -18.04
C LYS A 88 4.44 14.84 -17.10
N PRO A 89 3.78 14.85 -15.93
CA PRO A 89 3.71 13.65 -15.12
C PRO A 89 2.90 12.59 -15.88
N THR A 90 3.59 11.52 -16.29
CA THR A 90 2.98 10.34 -16.88
C THR A 90 2.23 9.58 -15.78
N ILE A 91 1.04 9.09 -16.09
CA ILE A 91 0.29 8.20 -15.20
C ILE A 91 1.17 6.96 -14.92
N PRO A 92 1.41 6.58 -13.65
CA PRO A 92 2.27 5.45 -13.32
C PRO A 92 1.63 4.13 -13.76
N SER A 93 2.47 3.22 -14.25
CA SER A 93 2.07 1.84 -14.58
C SER A 93 2.32 0.91 -13.40
N LEU A 94 1.28 0.20 -12.96
CA LEU A 94 1.37 -0.82 -11.91
C LEU A 94 1.90 -2.12 -12.53
N GLN A 95 3.17 -2.42 -12.27
CA GLN A 95 3.90 -3.54 -12.88
C GLN A 95 3.82 -4.82 -12.05
N SER A 96 3.74 -4.68 -10.71
CA SER A 96 3.50 -5.81 -9.82
C SER A 96 2.65 -5.40 -8.63
N TRP A 97 1.80 -6.29 -8.16
CA TRP A 97 0.96 -6.05 -6.98
C TRP A 97 0.67 -7.37 -6.30
N GLN A 98 1.26 -7.60 -5.13
CA GLN A 98 1.28 -8.93 -4.52
C GLN A 98 1.15 -8.86 -3.01
N LYS A 99 0.60 -9.94 -2.46
CA LYS A 99 0.53 -10.21 -1.04
C LYS A 99 1.01 -11.64 -0.79
N ILE A 100 1.96 -11.80 0.12
CA ILE A 100 2.62 -13.08 0.41
C ILE A 100 2.79 -13.29 1.91
N SER A 101 2.86 -14.56 2.34
CA SER A 101 3.31 -14.94 3.67
C SER A 101 4.80 -15.27 3.61
N LEU A 102 5.61 -14.61 4.43
CA LEU A 102 7.07 -14.80 4.43
C LEU A 102 7.50 -16.10 5.13
N LEU A 103 6.61 -16.65 5.94
CA LEU A 103 6.82 -17.90 6.65
C LEU A 103 5.86 -18.97 6.09
N PRO A 104 6.34 -20.20 5.89
CA PRO A 104 5.49 -21.29 5.48
C PRO A 104 4.39 -21.51 6.53
N GLN A 105 3.19 -21.86 6.06
CA GLN A 105 2.16 -22.36 6.96
C GLN A 105 2.64 -23.72 7.45
N THR A 106 2.96 -23.83 8.74
CA THR A 106 3.17 -25.15 9.34
C THR A 106 1.84 -25.90 9.18
N PRO A 107 1.80 -27.03 8.45
CA PRO A 107 0.61 -27.87 8.50
C PRO A 107 0.31 -28.20 9.97
N PRO A 108 -0.97 -28.37 10.36
CA PRO A 108 -1.27 -28.87 11.69
C PRO A 108 -0.53 -30.19 11.84
N LEU A 109 0.52 -30.21 12.66
CA LEU A 109 1.11 -31.46 13.11
C LEU A 109 -0.05 -32.21 13.75
N ALA A 110 -0.39 -33.37 13.19
CA ALA A 110 -1.21 -34.36 13.85
C ALA A 110 -0.43 -34.86 15.07
N SER A 111 -0.33 -34.04 16.11
CA SER A 111 0.24 -34.44 17.40
C SER A 111 -0.88 -35.06 18.22
N SER A 112 -1.00 -36.37 18.09
CA SER A 112 -1.68 -37.27 19.02
C SER A 112 -0.92 -37.28 20.35
N ASP A 113 -0.95 -36.17 21.11
CA ASP A 113 -0.59 -36.20 22.52
C ASP A 113 -1.32 -35.10 23.34
N PRO A 114 -2.23 -35.44 24.27
CA PRO A 114 -3.04 -34.44 24.99
C PRO A 114 -2.30 -33.63 26.08
N GLY A 115 -0.98 -33.78 26.22
CA GLY A 115 -0.22 -33.34 27.40
C GLY A 115 0.61 -32.06 27.30
N GLU A 116 1.00 -31.58 26.11
CA GLU A 116 1.87 -30.38 25.97
C GLU A 116 1.11 -29.20 25.34
N LYS A 117 0.42 -28.41 26.17
CA LYS A 117 -0.36 -27.24 25.73
C LYS A 117 0.44 -25.94 25.56
N ASP A 118 1.78 -25.97 25.48
CA ASP A 118 2.56 -24.73 25.45
C ASP A 118 3.85 -24.75 24.60
N LYS A 119 3.74 -25.20 23.35
CA LYS A 119 4.76 -24.92 22.33
C LYS A 119 4.09 -24.29 21.12
N THR A 120 3.81 -22.99 21.20
CA THR A 120 3.73 -22.23 19.95
C THR A 120 5.08 -22.40 19.25
N PRO A 121 5.14 -22.88 17.99
CA PRO A 121 6.41 -23.12 17.34
C PRO A 121 7.21 -21.81 17.33
N ASN A 122 8.50 -21.89 17.63
CA ASN A 122 9.50 -20.81 17.54
C ASN A 122 9.67 -20.29 16.09
N GLY A 123 8.58 -19.93 15.40
CA GLY A 123 8.57 -19.55 13.99
C GLY A 123 9.00 -18.12 13.72
N PHE A 124 9.28 -17.33 14.76
CA PHE A 124 9.63 -15.91 14.65
C PHE A 124 10.99 -15.58 15.30
N THR A 125 11.91 -16.55 15.33
CA THR A 125 13.27 -16.30 15.85
C THR A 125 14.05 -15.38 14.91
N PRO A 126 15.10 -14.69 15.41
CA PRO A 126 15.95 -13.87 14.57
C PRO A 126 16.54 -14.61 13.36
N ALA A 127 16.94 -15.88 13.53
CA ALA A 127 17.50 -16.70 12.46
C ALA A 127 16.49 -17.00 11.34
N ILE A 128 15.23 -17.24 11.69
CA ILE A 128 14.18 -17.51 10.71
C ILE A 128 13.80 -16.23 9.96
N LEU A 129 13.55 -15.13 10.69
CA LEU A 129 13.17 -13.86 10.07
C LEU A 129 14.30 -13.26 9.23
N SER A 130 15.57 -13.42 9.63
CA SER A 130 16.69 -12.91 8.83
C SER A 130 16.84 -13.69 7.51
N SER A 131 16.67 -15.02 7.53
CA SER A 131 16.64 -15.83 6.31
C SER A 131 15.46 -15.46 5.42
N ALA A 132 14.26 -15.26 6.00
CA ALA A 132 13.08 -14.82 5.26
C ALA A 132 13.29 -13.43 4.63
N ALA A 133 13.85 -12.47 5.36
CA ALA A 133 14.17 -11.12 4.88
C ALA A 133 15.17 -11.16 3.71
N TYR A 134 16.26 -11.92 3.85
CA TYR A 134 17.26 -12.07 2.79
C TYR A 134 16.67 -12.69 1.52
N LYS A 135 15.91 -13.78 1.65
CA LYS A 135 15.25 -14.46 0.53
C LYS A 135 14.25 -13.53 -0.16
N LEU A 136 13.38 -12.88 0.60
CA LEU A 136 12.43 -11.90 0.08
C LEU A 136 13.14 -10.82 -0.75
N ILE A 137 14.20 -10.23 -0.21
CA ILE A 137 14.93 -9.16 -0.89
C ILE A 137 15.60 -9.68 -2.16
N ARG A 138 16.37 -10.76 -2.07
CA ARG A 138 17.20 -11.25 -3.18
C ARG A 138 16.42 -11.95 -4.28
N GLN A 139 15.34 -12.66 -3.92
CA GLN A 139 14.61 -13.53 -4.84
C GLN A 139 13.28 -12.92 -5.30
N THR A 140 12.74 -11.93 -4.57
CA THR A 140 11.44 -11.33 -4.91
C THR A 140 11.56 -9.84 -5.20
N LEU A 141 12.12 -9.04 -4.29
CA LEU A 141 12.04 -7.58 -4.41
C LEU A 141 13.09 -6.98 -5.36
N LEU A 142 14.36 -7.37 -5.26
CA LEU A 142 15.42 -6.84 -6.13
C LEU A 142 15.34 -7.31 -7.58
N PRO A 143 14.85 -8.52 -7.91
CA PRO A 143 14.58 -8.90 -9.30
C PRO A 143 13.59 -7.96 -10.01
N LEU A 144 12.70 -7.29 -9.25
CA LEU A 144 11.83 -6.24 -9.78
C LEU A 144 12.57 -4.95 -10.13
N SER A 145 13.89 -4.89 -9.95
CA SER A 145 14.76 -3.76 -10.29
C SER A 145 14.26 -2.40 -9.79
N PRO A 146 13.85 -2.27 -8.50
CA PRO A 146 13.38 -1.00 -7.97
C PRO A 146 14.50 0.04 -7.93
N THR A 147 14.17 1.29 -8.24
CA THR A 147 15.06 2.44 -8.01
C THR A 147 14.80 3.10 -6.67
N HIS A 148 13.55 3.02 -6.19
CA HIS A 148 13.13 3.53 -4.88
C HIS A 148 12.33 2.46 -4.16
N ILE A 149 12.57 2.30 -2.87
CA ILE A 149 11.83 1.38 -2.02
C ILE A 149 11.23 2.17 -0.88
N LEU A 150 9.90 2.13 -0.75
CA LEU A 150 9.16 2.81 0.30
C LEU A 150 8.76 1.79 1.37
N ILE A 151 9.07 2.08 2.63
CA ILE A 151 8.66 1.25 3.76
C ILE A 151 7.92 2.14 4.78
N GLU A 152 6.64 1.83 5.07
CA GLU A 152 5.96 2.46 6.22
C GLU A 152 6.61 1.98 7.50
N ARG A 153 7.03 2.92 8.36
CA ARG A 153 7.59 2.55 9.65
C ARG A 153 6.55 1.90 10.55
N GLN A 154 6.86 0.75 11.13
CA GLN A 154 5.95 0.14 12.09
C GLN A 154 5.95 0.92 13.42
N ARG A 155 4.75 1.19 13.95
CA ARG A 155 4.58 1.87 15.25
C ARG A 155 4.86 0.90 16.38
N PHE A 156 5.67 1.29 17.36
CA PHE A 156 5.91 0.53 18.60
C PHE A 156 4.66 0.31 19.46
N ARG A 157 3.67 1.21 19.39
CA ARG A 157 2.42 1.07 20.15
C ARG A 157 1.24 1.23 19.21
N SER A 158 0.33 0.26 19.25
CA SER A 158 -0.96 0.37 18.58
C SER A 158 -1.99 0.94 19.55
N MET A 159 -2.88 1.80 19.03
CA MET A 159 -4.11 2.24 19.72
C MET A 159 -3.94 2.86 21.12
N GLY A 160 -2.78 3.42 21.45
CA GLY A 160 -2.53 3.99 22.78
C GLY A 160 -2.41 2.94 23.88
N SER A 161 -2.19 1.66 23.51
CA SER A 161 -1.85 0.61 24.46
C SER A 161 -0.65 1.02 25.30
N LYS A 162 -0.73 0.79 26.62
CA LYS A 162 0.40 0.99 27.53
C LYS A 162 1.54 0.02 27.22
N HIS A 163 1.22 -1.15 26.67
CA HIS A 163 2.15 -2.22 26.35
C HIS A 163 2.41 -2.32 24.83
N ILE A 164 3.63 -2.71 24.48
CA ILE A 164 4.00 -3.09 23.11
C ILE A 164 3.50 -4.52 22.90
N LEU A 165 2.76 -4.75 21.81
CA LEU A 165 2.26 -6.08 21.48
C LEU A 165 3.38 -6.94 20.90
N GLU A 166 3.39 -8.23 21.22
CA GLU A 166 4.41 -9.16 20.71
C GLU A 166 4.46 -9.16 19.16
N TRP A 167 3.30 -9.14 18.50
CA TRP A 167 3.22 -9.05 17.05
C TRP A 167 3.93 -7.81 16.50
N THR A 168 3.83 -6.67 17.20
CA THR A 168 4.54 -5.44 16.83
C THR A 168 6.05 -5.61 16.95
N ILE A 169 6.54 -6.29 17.99
CA ILE A 169 7.97 -6.58 18.15
C ILE A 169 8.46 -7.44 16.98
N ARG A 170 7.70 -8.48 16.62
CA ARG A 170 8.06 -9.38 15.51
C ARG A 170 8.12 -8.64 14.17
N VAL A 171 7.15 -7.77 13.88
CA VAL A 171 7.16 -6.95 12.65
C VAL A 171 8.31 -5.94 12.67
N ASN A 172 8.58 -5.26 13.80
CA ASN A 172 9.72 -4.35 13.93
C ASN A 172 11.07 -5.07 13.75
N MET A 173 11.17 -6.31 14.21
CA MET A 173 12.35 -7.15 14.01
C MET A 173 12.57 -7.45 12.53
N LEU A 174 11.50 -7.84 11.81
CA LEU A 174 11.55 -8.01 10.36
C LEU A 174 11.91 -6.69 9.65
N GLU A 175 11.28 -5.58 10.01
CA GLU A 175 11.57 -4.25 9.45
C GLU A 175 13.06 -3.93 9.59
N SER A 176 13.62 -4.10 10.79
CA SER A 176 15.04 -3.85 11.07
C SER A 176 15.95 -4.73 10.21
N MET A 177 15.59 -5.99 9.99
CA MET A 177 16.33 -6.91 9.11
C MET A 177 16.27 -6.48 7.65
N LEU A 178 15.12 -5.99 7.17
CA LEU A 178 14.99 -5.47 5.80
C LEU A 178 15.90 -4.25 5.61
N TRP A 179 15.84 -3.27 6.53
CA TRP A 179 16.71 -2.10 6.49
C TRP A 179 18.19 -2.46 6.48
N ALA A 180 18.63 -3.33 7.41
CA ALA A 180 20.02 -3.77 7.47
C ALA A 180 20.46 -4.51 6.20
N THR A 181 19.60 -5.39 5.66
CA THR A 181 19.91 -6.15 4.45
C THR A 181 20.00 -5.25 3.23
N PHE A 182 19.03 -4.35 3.01
CA PHE A 182 19.09 -3.39 1.90
C PHE A 182 20.32 -2.48 2.00
N LYS A 183 20.63 -1.96 3.19
CA LYS A 183 21.82 -1.14 3.39
C LYS A 183 23.10 -1.91 3.06
N THR A 184 23.21 -3.15 3.52
CA THR A 184 24.36 -4.03 3.22
C THR A 184 24.49 -4.26 1.71
N LEU A 185 23.42 -4.66 1.03
CA LEU A 185 23.43 -4.89 -0.43
C LEU A 185 23.71 -3.61 -1.23
N SER A 186 23.36 -2.45 -0.70
CA SER A 186 23.67 -1.15 -1.32
C SER A 186 25.16 -0.81 -1.19
N GLU A 187 25.75 -0.96 0.00
CA GLU A 187 27.18 -0.75 0.24
C GLU A 187 28.04 -1.74 -0.56
N GLU A 188 27.57 -2.98 -0.71
CA GLU A 188 28.19 -4.00 -1.55
C GLU A 188 27.96 -3.78 -3.06
N LYS A 189 27.27 -2.70 -3.45
CA LYS A 189 26.97 -2.34 -4.84
C LYS A 189 26.17 -3.40 -5.61
N ILE A 190 25.49 -4.29 -4.90
CA ILE A 190 24.59 -5.29 -5.47
C ILE A 190 23.29 -4.63 -5.94
N TRP A 191 22.86 -3.59 -5.24
CA TRP A 191 21.70 -2.78 -5.60
C TRP A 191 22.02 -1.29 -5.49
N VAL A 192 21.62 -0.51 -6.50
CA VAL A 192 21.76 0.94 -6.52
C VAL A 192 20.36 1.55 -6.57
N GLY A 193 19.92 2.09 -5.44
CA GLY A 193 18.63 2.75 -5.30
C GLY A 193 18.52 3.43 -3.93
N GLU A 194 17.36 4.04 -3.69
CA GLU A 194 17.07 4.77 -2.47
C GLU A 194 16.05 4.02 -1.62
N LEU A 195 16.32 3.90 -0.32
CA LEU A 195 15.39 3.34 0.66
C LEU A 195 14.79 4.47 1.49
N ILE A 196 13.46 4.60 1.46
CA ILE A 196 12.73 5.76 1.95
C ILE A 196 11.75 5.32 3.04
N GLU A 197 11.86 5.96 4.20
CA GLU A 197 10.91 5.80 5.29
C GLU A 197 9.62 6.59 5.00
N ILE A 198 8.47 5.92 5.12
CA ILE A 198 7.16 6.57 5.11
C ILE A 198 6.65 6.68 6.55
N ALA A 199 6.36 7.90 6.97
CA ALA A 199 5.92 8.16 8.32
C ALA A 199 4.48 7.64 8.57
N PRO A 200 4.19 7.06 9.74
CA PRO A 200 3.00 6.24 9.86
C PRO A 200 1.70 7.06 9.91
N LYS A 201 0.59 6.51 9.41
CA LYS A 201 -0.75 7.18 9.31
C LYS A 201 -0.82 8.40 8.38
N LYS A 202 0.23 8.75 7.63
CA LYS A 202 0.13 9.89 6.70
C LYS A 202 -0.72 9.56 5.49
N VAL A 203 -0.48 8.37 4.89
CA VAL A 203 -1.11 7.93 3.64
C VAL A 203 -2.63 7.91 3.73
N GLY A 204 -3.19 7.26 4.76
CA GLY A 204 -4.64 7.14 4.90
C GLY A 204 -5.34 8.49 5.09
N SER A 205 -4.78 9.39 5.91
CA SER A 205 -5.32 10.73 6.10
C SER A 205 -5.21 11.57 4.83
N PHE A 206 -4.11 11.42 4.09
CA PHE A 206 -3.84 12.20 2.87
C PHE A 206 -4.92 12.00 1.83
N TRP A 207 -5.28 10.75 1.55
CA TRP A 207 -6.34 10.44 0.58
C TRP A 207 -7.74 10.80 1.06
N VAL A 208 -7.97 10.91 2.37
CA VAL A 208 -9.25 11.38 2.91
C VAL A 208 -9.43 12.88 2.69
N GLU A 209 -8.35 13.66 2.87
CA GLU A 209 -8.37 15.12 2.68
C GLU A 209 -8.32 15.52 1.20
N GLU A 210 -7.48 14.87 0.38
CA GLU A 210 -7.35 15.18 -1.06
C GLU A 210 -8.46 14.56 -1.91
N GLY A 211 -8.92 13.35 -1.57
CA GLY A 211 -9.89 12.60 -2.38
C GLY A 211 -11.35 12.91 -2.07
N GLY A 212 -11.64 13.84 -1.15
CA GLY A 212 -13.01 14.13 -0.71
C GLY A 212 -13.72 12.92 -0.08
N LEU A 213 -12.99 11.91 0.40
CA LEU A 213 -13.58 10.69 1.00
C LEU A 213 -14.35 10.96 2.31
N GLY A 214 -14.31 12.21 2.80
CA GLY A 214 -15.26 12.75 3.77
C GLY A 214 -16.23 13.70 3.07
N GLY A 215 -17.27 13.18 2.43
CA GLY A 215 -18.31 14.00 1.81
C GLY A 215 -19.08 14.85 2.84
N GLU A 216 -19.77 15.90 2.38
CA GLU A 216 -20.58 16.82 3.19
C GLU A 216 -21.64 16.14 4.08
N GLU A 217 -22.00 14.89 3.79
CA GLU A 217 -22.87 14.08 4.66
C GLU A 217 -22.23 13.71 6.02
N ASP A 218 -20.91 13.75 6.17
CA ASP A 218 -20.21 13.40 7.41
C ASP A 218 -20.24 14.53 8.47
N GLU A 219 -20.60 15.77 8.10
CA GLU A 219 -20.81 16.86 9.07
C GLU A 219 -22.13 16.69 9.85
N LYS A 220 -23.21 16.22 9.19
CA LYS A 220 -24.53 16.02 9.82
C LYS A 220 -24.64 14.75 10.67
N PHE A 221 -23.73 13.78 10.54
CA PHE A 221 -23.80 12.46 11.19
C PHE A 221 -22.73 12.18 12.27
N LYS A 222 -22.06 13.22 12.79
CA LYS A 222 -21.02 13.10 13.85
C LYS A 222 -21.56 12.71 15.25
N LYS A 223 -22.87 12.66 15.47
CA LYS A 223 -23.45 12.26 16.76
C LYS A 223 -23.86 10.78 16.75
N VAL A 224 -23.10 9.98 17.50
CA VAL A 224 -23.33 8.56 17.85
C VAL A 224 -22.91 7.53 16.79
N ARG A 225 -21.61 7.24 16.68
CA ARG A 225 -21.11 6.00 16.04
C ARG A 225 -19.97 5.37 16.83
N THR A 226 -19.91 4.05 16.83
CA THR A 226 -18.87 3.30 17.54
C THR A 226 -17.55 3.34 16.78
N THR A 227 -16.41 3.27 17.48
CA THR A 227 -15.07 3.34 16.89
C THR A 227 -14.79 2.22 15.87
N LYS A 228 -15.56 1.10 15.94
CA LYS A 228 -15.42 -0.04 15.02
C LYS A 228 -16.04 0.24 13.65
N GLU A 229 -17.20 0.90 13.59
CA GLU A 229 -17.91 1.20 12.34
C GLU A 229 -17.19 2.25 11.50
N VAL A 230 -16.66 3.29 12.15
CA VAL A 230 -15.84 4.32 11.47
C VAL A 230 -14.60 3.69 10.83
N LYS A 231 -13.95 2.74 11.51
CA LYS A 231 -12.80 2.01 10.98
C LYS A 231 -13.17 1.09 9.82
N ALA A 232 -14.31 0.42 9.89
CA ALA A 232 -14.79 -0.43 8.80
C ALA A 232 -15.10 0.40 7.55
N ARG A 233 -15.73 1.57 7.72
CA ARG A 233 -16.02 2.51 6.64
C ARG A 233 -14.74 3.09 6.03
N SER A 234 -13.76 3.48 6.85
CA SER A 234 -12.46 3.96 6.37
C SER A 234 -11.68 2.87 5.62
N LYS A 235 -11.71 1.62 6.10
CA LYS A 235 -11.12 0.48 5.38
C LYS A 235 -11.83 0.22 4.05
N GLY A 236 -13.16 0.31 4.02
CA GLY A 236 -13.91 0.17 2.77
C GLY A 236 -13.63 1.29 1.78
N ALA A 237 -13.63 2.53 2.23
CA ALA A 237 -13.34 3.70 1.40
C ALA A 237 -11.96 3.62 0.72
N LYS A 238 -10.93 3.10 1.42
CA LYS A 238 -9.63 2.84 0.82
C LYS A 238 -9.69 1.82 -0.31
N ILE A 239 -10.42 0.73 -0.07
CA ILE A 239 -10.56 -0.36 -1.03
C ILE A 239 -11.32 0.13 -2.27
N ASP A 240 -12.42 0.87 -2.05
CA ASP A 240 -13.23 1.50 -3.09
C ASP A 240 -12.43 2.52 -3.91
N LEU A 241 -11.60 3.34 -3.25
CA LEU A 241 -10.73 4.30 -3.93
C LEU A 241 -9.76 3.60 -4.87
N VAL A 242 -9.05 2.57 -4.39
CA VAL A 242 -8.13 1.78 -5.21
C VAL A 242 -8.85 1.10 -6.37
N ARG A 243 -10.03 0.52 -6.12
CA ARG A 243 -10.86 -0.07 -7.18
C ARG A 243 -11.18 0.97 -8.26
N GLY A 244 -11.64 2.16 -7.85
CA GLY A 244 -11.96 3.24 -8.79
C GLY A 244 -10.78 3.64 -9.68
N TRP A 245 -9.56 3.64 -9.15
CA TRP A 245 -8.35 3.89 -9.94
C TRP A 245 -8.05 2.76 -10.92
N LEU A 246 -8.19 1.51 -10.50
CA LEU A 246 -7.93 0.34 -11.33
C LEU A 246 -8.95 0.20 -12.47
N ASP A 247 -10.21 0.56 -12.22
CA ASP A 247 -11.28 0.52 -13.22
C ASP A 247 -11.15 1.68 -14.21
N ALA A 248 -10.76 2.89 -13.75
CA ALA A 248 -10.53 4.04 -14.63
C ALA A 248 -9.30 3.88 -15.55
N GLY A 249 -8.32 3.06 -15.15
CA GLY A 249 -7.12 2.76 -15.92
C GLY A 249 -7.28 1.67 -16.99
N GLU A 250 -8.49 1.13 -17.19
CA GLU A 250 -8.76 0.17 -18.26
C GLU A 250 -9.03 0.87 -19.60
N LYS A 251 -8.31 0.42 -20.64
CA LYS A 251 -8.57 0.82 -22.02
C LYS A 251 -9.79 0.07 -22.54
N GLU A 252 -10.99 0.63 -22.46
CA GLU A 252 -12.11 0.12 -23.25
C GLU A 252 -11.90 0.44 -24.75
N ASN A 253 -11.91 -0.59 -25.59
CA ASN A 253 -12.00 -0.49 -27.06
C ASN A 253 -10.91 0.33 -27.78
N GLY A 254 -9.67 0.35 -27.27
CA GLY A 254 -8.54 0.95 -27.98
C GLY A 254 -8.58 2.48 -28.13
N GLU A 255 -9.60 3.14 -27.59
CA GLU A 255 -9.67 4.60 -27.50
C GLU A 255 -9.21 5.06 -26.12
N GLN A 256 -8.14 5.83 -26.09
CA GLN A 256 -7.59 6.42 -24.88
C GLN A 256 -8.46 7.61 -24.47
N LYS A 257 -9.58 7.34 -23.77
CA LYS A 257 -10.31 8.41 -23.08
C LYS A 257 -9.54 8.75 -21.82
N ASN A 258 -8.95 9.94 -21.77
CA ASN A 258 -8.39 10.52 -20.54
C ASN A 258 -9.53 10.68 -19.53
N HIS A 259 -9.78 9.66 -18.70
CA HIS A 259 -10.76 9.77 -17.64
C HIS A 259 -10.16 10.69 -16.56
N PRO A 260 -10.89 11.68 -16.01
CA PRO A 260 -10.36 12.60 -15.01
C PRO A 260 -9.85 11.93 -13.72
N ASN A 261 -10.14 10.63 -13.55
CA ASN A 261 -9.76 9.81 -12.39
C ASN A 261 -8.74 8.71 -12.74
N GLU A 262 -8.12 8.76 -13.92
CA GLU A 262 -7.09 7.80 -14.33
C GLU A 262 -5.80 8.05 -13.53
N MET A 263 -5.66 7.33 -12.42
CA MET A 263 -4.55 7.52 -11.47
C MET A 263 -3.44 6.50 -11.65
N VAL A 264 -3.73 5.32 -12.20
CA VAL A 264 -2.77 4.23 -12.38
C VAL A 264 -3.16 3.37 -13.60
N LEU A 265 -2.16 2.95 -14.39
CA LEU A 265 -2.35 2.04 -15.51
C LEU A 265 -2.04 0.59 -15.10
N ILE A 266 -2.66 -0.39 -15.75
CA ILE A 266 -2.31 -1.80 -15.57
C ILE A 266 -1.11 -2.14 -16.45
N GLY A 267 0.01 -2.51 -15.82
CA GLY A 267 1.29 -2.73 -16.49
C GLY A 267 1.63 -4.17 -16.83
N SER A 268 0.97 -5.15 -16.19
CA SER A 268 1.27 -6.57 -16.39
C SER A 268 0.06 -7.48 -16.22
N GLN A 269 0.14 -8.68 -16.81
CA GLN A 269 -0.89 -9.71 -16.65
C GLN A 269 -1.06 -10.12 -15.18
N GLN A 270 0.03 -10.22 -14.42
CA GLN A 270 0.00 -10.52 -12.99
C GLN A 270 -0.87 -9.53 -12.21
N VAL A 271 -0.80 -8.24 -12.57
CA VAL A 271 -1.60 -7.19 -11.95
C VAL A 271 -3.06 -7.28 -12.38
N GLN A 272 -3.34 -7.60 -13.65
CA GLN A 272 -4.72 -7.83 -14.12
C GLN A 272 -5.39 -8.97 -13.32
N GLU A 273 -4.71 -10.11 -13.15
CA GLU A 273 -5.23 -11.24 -12.38
C GLU A 273 -5.45 -10.92 -10.89
N VAL A 274 -4.62 -10.05 -10.31
CA VAL A 274 -4.82 -9.58 -8.93
C VAL A 274 -5.96 -8.58 -8.85
N LYS A 275 -6.10 -7.68 -9.83
CA LYS A 275 -7.23 -6.74 -9.94
C LYS A 275 -8.56 -7.50 -10.00
N GLU A 276 -8.69 -8.48 -10.88
CA GLU A 276 -9.92 -9.26 -11.04
C GLU A 276 -10.34 -9.91 -9.71
N ARG A 277 -9.40 -10.58 -9.04
CA ARG A 277 -9.64 -11.19 -7.72
C ARG A 277 -9.96 -10.15 -6.63
N TYR A 278 -9.31 -8.99 -6.69
CA TYR A 278 -9.51 -7.89 -5.75
C TYR A 278 -10.93 -7.34 -5.85
N THR A 279 -11.38 -7.09 -7.08
CA THR A 279 -12.73 -6.61 -7.41
C THR A 279 -13.79 -7.65 -7.07
N GLU A 280 -13.63 -8.91 -7.49
CA GLU A 280 -14.60 -9.99 -7.20
C GLU A 280 -14.79 -10.18 -5.69
N LYS A 281 -13.68 -10.20 -4.93
CA LYS A 281 -13.73 -10.39 -3.48
C LYS A 281 -14.41 -9.22 -2.78
N TRP A 282 -14.23 -8.00 -3.27
CA TRP A 282 -14.92 -6.83 -2.72
C TRP A 282 -16.41 -6.85 -3.03
N ASP A 283 -16.80 -7.17 -4.27
CA ASP A 283 -18.21 -7.27 -4.69
C ASP A 283 -18.99 -8.32 -3.88
N ARG A 284 -18.37 -9.48 -3.61
CA ARG A 284 -18.97 -10.52 -2.75
C ARG A 284 -19.17 -10.04 -1.32
N LYS A 285 -18.31 -9.16 -0.82
CA LYS A 285 -18.40 -8.60 0.54
C LYS A 285 -19.48 -7.52 0.63
N VAL A 286 -19.61 -6.66 -0.38
CA VAL A 286 -20.70 -5.68 -0.50
C VAL A 286 -22.04 -6.41 -0.65
N GLY A 287 -22.11 -7.46 -1.47
CA GLY A 287 -23.30 -8.31 -1.67
C GLY A 287 -23.78 -9.00 -0.38
N ARG A 288 -22.89 -9.41 0.52
CA ARG A 288 -23.26 -9.92 1.86
C ARG A 288 -23.86 -8.85 2.79
N THR A 289 -23.68 -7.58 2.49
CA THR A 289 -24.20 -6.47 3.30
C THR A 289 -25.63 -6.07 2.88
N LYS A 290 -26.09 -6.52 1.70
CA LYS A 290 -27.44 -6.25 1.16
C LYS A 290 -28.33 -7.50 0.96
N GLY A 291 -27.99 -8.64 1.56
CA GLY A 291 -28.80 -9.86 1.50
C GLY A 291 -28.99 -10.49 2.88
N GLN A 292 -30.24 -10.81 3.22
CA GLN A 292 -30.69 -11.41 4.48
C GLN A 292 -29.77 -12.52 5.02
N LYS A 293 -29.62 -12.53 6.35
CA LYS A 293 -29.27 -13.75 7.10
C LYS A 293 -30.32 -14.83 6.80
N ASN A 294 -30.10 -15.66 5.80
CA ASN A 294 -30.79 -16.95 5.74
C ASN A 294 -30.13 -17.88 6.75
N LYS A 295 -30.72 -17.95 7.95
CA LYS A 295 -30.61 -19.11 8.83
C LYS A 295 -31.23 -20.29 8.10
N SER A 296 -30.46 -21.09 7.37
CA SER A 296 -30.89 -22.41 6.94
C SER A 296 -30.83 -23.34 8.16
N LYS A 297 -31.97 -23.43 8.85
CA LYS A 297 -32.29 -24.49 9.80
C LYS A 297 -32.43 -25.77 8.98
N ALA A 298 -31.64 -26.78 9.30
CA ALA A 298 -31.74 -28.11 8.73
C ALA A 298 -33.15 -28.66 8.96
N LEU A 299 -33.80 -29.11 7.88
CA LEU A 299 -34.82 -30.15 7.97
C LEU A 299 -34.62 -31.10 6.80
N SER A 300 -34.30 -32.33 7.16
CA SER A 300 -34.13 -33.49 6.33
C SER A 300 -35.47 -33.92 5.73
N THR A 301 -35.51 -34.10 4.41
CA THR A 301 -36.28 -35.19 3.81
C THR A 301 -35.63 -35.59 2.50
N ALA A 302 -35.32 -36.87 2.42
CA ALA A 302 -34.68 -37.51 1.30
C ALA A 302 -35.61 -37.60 0.09
N SER A 303 -35.07 -37.38 -1.10
CA SER A 303 -35.39 -38.21 -2.26
C SER A 303 -34.23 -38.18 -3.24
N SER A 304 -33.79 -39.39 -3.54
CA SER A 304 -32.73 -39.79 -4.44
C SER A 304 -33.10 -39.56 -5.91
N THR A 305 -32.29 -38.81 -6.65
CA THR A 305 -32.05 -39.11 -8.07
C THR A 305 -30.62 -38.74 -8.46
N THR A 306 -29.91 -39.78 -8.91
CA THR A 306 -28.56 -39.86 -9.42
C THR A 306 -28.28 -38.86 -10.56
N SER A 307 -27.21 -38.06 -10.46
CA SER A 307 -26.50 -37.54 -11.64
C SER A 307 -25.02 -37.24 -11.31
N ASN A 308 -24.14 -37.99 -11.98
CA ASN A 308 -22.67 -37.93 -11.87
C ASN A 308 -22.10 -36.69 -12.57
N THR A 309 -22.32 -35.49 -12.05
CA THR A 309 -21.73 -34.24 -12.60
C THR A 309 -21.14 -33.33 -11.50
N SER A 310 -21.03 -33.84 -10.28
CA SER A 310 -20.76 -33.03 -9.08
C SER A 310 -19.28 -33.00 -8.64
N LYS A 311 -18.41 -33.85 -9.20
CA LYS A 311 -16.98 -33.90 -8.80
C LYS A 311 -16.17 -32.70 -9.33
N ASN A 312 -16.29 -32.37 -10.62
CA ASN A 312 -15.54 -31.24 -11.20
C ASN A 312 -15.94 -29.88 -10.58
N LYS A 313 -17.22 -29.69 -10.22
CA LYS A 313 -17.70 -28.47 -9.55
C LYS A 313 -17.27 -28.36 -8.09
N ALA A 314 -16.99 -29.48 -7.43
CA ALA A 314 -16.50 -29.48 -6.06
C ALA A 314 -15.01 -29.15 -6.02
N GLU A 315 -14.20 -29.81 -6.86
CA GLU A 315 -12.76 -29.53 -7.01
C GLU A 315 -12.52 -28.09 -7.50
N GLU A 316 -13.27 -27.61 -8.48
CA GLU A 316 -13.17 -26.22 -8.96
C GLU A 316 -13.58 -25.22 -7.87
N LYS A 317 -14.62 -25.52 -7.07
CA LYS A 317 -15.00 -24.69 -5.91
C LYS A 317 -13.96 -24.72 -4.80
N GLU A 318 -13.34 -25.86 -4.54
CA GLU A 318 -12.33 -26.04 -3.48
C GLU A 318 -11.04 -25.31 -3.85
N ILE A 319 -10.60 -25.40 -5.12
CA ILE A 319 -9.48 -24.62 -5.68
C ILE A 319 -9.78 -23.11 -5.66
N ILE A 320 -11.01 -22.70 -6.00
CA ILE A 320 -11.44 -21.30 -5.90
C ILE A 320 -11.45 -20.83 -4.44
N ILE A 321 -11.90 -21.66 -3.49
CA ILE A 321 -11.89 -21.34 -2.06
C ILE A 321 -10.45 -21.18 -1.55
N GLU A 322 -9.53 -22.08 -1.90
CA GLU A 322 -8.11 -21.97 -1.55
C GLU A 322 -7.47 -20.70 -2.14
N LYS A 323 -7.66 -20.41 -3.44
CA LYS A 323 -7.17 -19.18 -4.08
C LYS A 323 -7.78 -17.89 -3.49
N VAL A 324 -9.03 -17.96 -3.01
CA VAL A 324 -9.73 -16.84 -2.36
C VAL A 324 -9.27 -16.65 -0.91
N GLU A 325 -8.92 -17.72 -0.20
CA GLU A 325 -8.29 -17.67 1.12
C GLU A 325 -6.85 -17.15 1.06
N GLU A 326 -6.08 -17.54 0.04
CA GLU A 326 -4.70 -17.05 -0.19
C GLU A 326 -4.62 -15.52 -0.33
N MET A 327 -5.64 -14.88 -0.94
CA MET A 327 -5.65 -13.43 -1.08
C MET A 327 -5.80 -12.69 0.27
N GLY A 328 -6.22 -13.37 1.35
CA GLY A 328 -6.29 -12.78 2.69
C GLY A 328 -7.13 -11.50 2.76
N LYS A 329 -6.84 -10.59 3.71
CA LYS A 329 -7.52 -9.28 3.76
C LYS A 329 -7.06 -8.37 2.60
N LEU A 330 -8.01 -7.65 1.99
CA LEU A 330 -7.79 -6.74 0.84
C LEU A 330 -7.14 -5.41 1.22
N ASP A 331 -7.24 -4.99 2.50
CA ASP A 331 -6.71 -3.71 2.94
C ASP A 331 -5.19 -3.63 2.85
N ASP A 332 -4.47 -4.74 3.05
CA ASP A 332 -3.01 -4.76 2.92
C ASP A 332 -2.54 -4.44 1.47
N LEU A 333 -3.28 -4.95 0.46
CA LEU A 333 -3.02 -4.65 -0.96
C LEU A 333 -3.38 -3.20 -1.30
N ALA A 334 -4.47 -2.68 -0.74
CA ALA A 334 -4.86 -1.28 -0.93
C ALA A 334 -3.81 -0.35 -0.30
N ASP A 335 -3.34 -0.66 0.91
CA ASP A 335 -2.42 0.18 1.68
C ASP A 335 -1.05 0.33 0.98
N CYS A 336 -0.49 -0.75 0.40
CA CYS A 336 0.78 -0.64 -0.33
C CYS A 336 0.66 0.23 -1.61
N LEU A 337 -0.45 0.13 -2.36
CA LEU A 337 -0.69 0.96 -3.54
C LEU A 337 -0.96 2.43 -3.18
N LEU A 338 -1.81 2.67 -2.18
CA LEU A 338 -2.11 4.02 -1.68
C LEU A 338 -0.84 4.72 -1.18
N GLN A 339 0.08 3.99 -0.55
CA GLN A 339 1.37 4.53 -0.12
C GLN A 339 2.22 4.97 -1.31
N GLY A 340 2.37 4.12 -2.33
CA GLY A 340 3.16 4.44 -3.53
C GLY A 340 2.62 5.67 -4.25
N MET A 341 1.29 5.72 -4.43
CA MET A 341 0.62 6.86 -5.05
C MET A 341 0.71 8.14 -4.20
N ALA A 342 0.63 8.04 -2.87
CA ALA A 342 0.74 9.19 -1.98
C ALA A 342 2.14 9.79 -2.08
N TRP A 343 3.17 8.94 -2.09
CA TRP A 343 4.54 9.39 -2.24
C TRP A 343 4.76 10.12 -3.57
N LEU A 344 4.24 9.58 -4.68
CA LEU A 344 4.29 10.26 -5.98
C LEU A 344 3.64 11.64 -5.94
N LYS A 345 2.45 11.74 -5.35
CA LYS A 345 1.74 13.03 -5.21
C LYS A 345 2.50 13.99 -4.30
N TRP A 346 3.16 13.50 -3.25
CA TRP A 346 4.04 14.32 -2.40
C TRP A 346 5.25 14.85 -3.17
N GLN A 347 5.89 14.03 -4.02
CA GLN A 347 6.98 14.51 -4.86
C GLN A 347 6.51 15.59 -5.84
N GLU A 348 5.33 15.41 -6.46
CA GLU A 348 4.75 16.42 -7.33
C GLU A 348 4.42 17.72 -6.57
N ASN A 349 3.86 17.62 -5.36
CA ASN A 349 3.58 18.77 -4.53
C ASN A 349 4.86 19.50 -4.09
N ARG A 350 5.94 18.76 -3.77
CA ARG A 350 7.26 19.34 -3.48
C ARG A 350 7.80 20.12 -4.69
N LYS A 351 7.68 19.53 -5.89
CA LYS A 351 8.08 20.18 -7.14
C LYS A 351 7.29 21.47 -7.39
N ARG A 352 5.95 21.42 -7.29
CA ARG A 352 5.09 22.61 -7.40
C ARG A 352 5.47 23.69 -6.38
N ALA A 353 5.71 23.30 -5.13
CA ALA A 353 6.14 24.24 -4.09
C ALA A 353 7.48 24.93 -4.42
N LEU A 354 8.40 24.23 -5.06
CA LEU A 354 9.70 24.77 -5.48
C LEU A 354 9.62 25.65 -6.73
N GLU A 355 8.71 25.33 -7.66
CA GLU A 355 8.55 26.06 -8.92
C GLU A 355 7.62 27.28 -8.79
N GLU A 356 6.58 27.19 -7.97
CA GLU A 356 5.48 28.15 -7.90
C GLU A 356 5.36 28.84 -6.53
N GLY A 357 6.09 28.37 -5.52
CA GLY A 357 5.95 28.80 -4.12
C GLY A 357 5.08 27.86 -3.29
N VAL A 358 5.26 27.87 -1.97
CA VAL A 358 4.58 26.93 -1.06
C VAL A 358 3.07 27.19 -0.94
N GLU A 359 2.64 28.41 -1.27
CA GLU A 359 1.27 28.88 -1.21
C GLU A 359 0.35 28.16 -2.21
N VAL A 360 0.91 27.64 -3.32
CA VAL A 360 0.16 26.86 -4.33
C VAL A 360 -0.44 25.56 -3.76
N LEU A 361 0.02 25.14 -2.58
CA LEU A 361 -0.49 23.97 -1.87
C LEU A 361 -1.56 24.33 -0.84
N LEU A 362 -1.91 25.60 -0.67
CA LEU A 362 -2.96 26.03 0.25
C LEU A 362 -4.32 26.19 -0.44
N ASP A 363 -4.30 26.33 -1.76
CA ASP A 363 -5.44 26.13 -2.65
C ASP A 363 -5.83 24.62 -2.69
#